data_AF-A0A4P5YCH8-F1
#
_entry.id   AF-A0A4P5YCH8-F1
#
_cell.length_a   1.000
_cell.length_b   1.000
_cell.length_c   1.000
_cell.angle_alpha   90.00
_cell.angle_beta   90.00
_cell.angle_gamma   90.00
#
_symmetry.space_group_name_H-M   'P 1'
#
loop_
_entity.id
_entity.type
_entity.pdbx_description
1 polymer ?
#
loop_
_entity_poly.entity_id
_entity_poly.type
_entity_poly.pdbx_seq_one_letter_code
_entity_poly.pdbx_strand_id
1 'polypeptide(L)'
;MLMAAEPVQQINVVPDALVDLDFIVPLLGFPKLTRYRLQHPKPGPLWWLESLQQSDVNFCLLAPFSAGLDWDLVIAPDDLADIGAKTVTEVDVFTVVVLHADPAQVRTNLRAPILVCRRSAQAKQLVLNDARLPLRLPLRDINSGLRF
;
A
#
# COMPACT_ATOMS: atom_id res chain seq x y z
N MET A 1 0.66 -31.19 -5.94
CA MET A 1 0.31 -30.12 -6.88
C MET A 1 0.39 -28.81 -6.10
N LEU A 2 1.56 -28.16 -6.11
CA LEU A 2 1.77 -26.87 -5.46
C LEU A 2 1.31 -25.80 -6.45
N MET A 3 0.28 -25.03 -6.09
CA MET A 3 -0.07 -23.80 -6.80
C MET A 3 1.02 -22.78 -6.47
N ALA A 4 1.85 -22.43 -7.45
CA ALA A 4 2.81 -21.35 -7.31
C ALA A 4 2.03 -20.04 -7.11
N ALA A 5 2.38 -19.26 -6.09
CA ALA A 5 1.89 -17.90 -5.95
C ALA A 5 2.38 -17.10 -7.16
N GLU A 6 1.46 -16.57 -7.97
CA GLU A 6 1.85 -15.71 -9.08
C GLU A 6 2.29 -14.34 -8.53
N PRO A 7 3.50 -13.86 -8.87
CA PRO A 7 3.98 -12.59 -8.38
C PRO A 7 3.09 -11.45 -8.89
N VAL A 8 2.72 -10.53 -8.00
CA VAL A 8 2.06 -9.27 -8.36
C VAL A 8 3.03 -8.49 -9.25
N GLN A 9 2.81 -8.51 -10.56
CA GLN A 9 3.67 -7.79 -11.50
C GLN A 9 3.57 -6.28 -11.33
N GLN A 10 4.73 -5.63 -11.37
CA GLN A 10 4.94 -4.19 -11.28
C GLN A 10 4.20 -3.46 -12.43
N ILE A 11 3.36 -2.47 -12.10
CA ILE A 11 2.60 -1.73 -13.10
C ILE A 11 3.41 -0.55 -13.65
N ASN A 12 3.27 -0.34 -14.96
CA ASN A 12 3.45 0.96 -15.61
C ASN A 12 2.41 1.96 -15.08
N VAL A 13 2.70 2.61 -13.95
CA VAL A 13 1.86 3.72 -13.48
C VAL A 13 2.25 4.97 -14.26
N VAL A 14 1.29 5.52 -14.98
CA VAL A 14 1.41 6.83 -15.64
C VAL A 14 1.58 7.88 -14.53
N PRO A 15 2.66 8.69 -14.54
CA PRO A 15 2.77 9.84 -13.65
C PRO A 15 1.52 10.73 -13.77
N ASP A 16 1.06 11.32 -12.66
CA ASP A 16 -0.22 12.08 -12.55
C ASP A 16 -1.51 11.24 -12.46
N ALA A 17 -1.42 9.96 -12.12
CA ALA A 17 -2.60 9.18 -11.75
C ALA A 17 -3.24 9.72 -10.45
N LEU A 18 -4.48 10.19 -10.56
CA LEU A 18 -5.37 10.54 -9.45
C LEU A 18 -6.55 9.57 -9.44
N VAL A 19 -6.72 8.84 -8.33
CA VAL A 19 -7.80 7.86 -8.18
C VAL A 19 -8.50 8.08 -6.84
N ASP A 20 -9.81 8.32 -6.86
CA ASP A 20 -10.62 8.35 -5.65
C ASP A 20 -10.94 6.90 -5.24
N LEU A 21 -10.72 6.59 -3.97
CA LEU A 21 -10.87 5.28 -3.38
C LEU A 21 -11.93 5.29 -2.29
N ASP A 22 -12.72 4.23 -2.26
CA ASP A 22 -13.65 3.94 -1.17
C ASP A 22 -13.10 2.78 -0.33
N PHE A 23 -12.79 3.07 0.93
CA PHE A 23 -12.35 2.08 1.89
C PHE A 23 -13.55 1.31 2.43
N ILE A 24 -13.55 0.00 2.24
CA ILE A 24 -14.66 -0.88 2.67
C ILE A 24 -14.77 -0.96 4.20
N VAL A 25 -13.65 -0.71 4.89
CA VAL A 25 -13.54 -0.56 6.33
C VAL A 25 -12.65 0.66 6.59
N PRO A 26 -13.00 1.55 7.55
CA PRO A 26 -12.18 2.69 7.89
C PRO A 26 -10.73 2.29 8.21
N LEU A 27 -9.78 3.15 7.86
CA LEU A 27 -8.38 2.95 8.18
C LEU A 27 -8.18 2.87 9.71
N LEU A 28 -7.27 2.00 10.18
CA LEU A 28 -6.99 1.87 11.61
C LEU A 28 -6.52 3.21 12.19
N GLY A 29 -7.14 3.63 13.29
CA GLY A 29 -6.92 4.94 13.91
C GLY A 29 -7.78 6.08 13.36
N PHE A 30 -8.52 5.87 12.26
CA PHE A 30 -9.37 6.87 11.60
C PHE A 30 -10.79 6.34 11.36
N PRO A 31 -11.57 6.05 12.42
CA PRO A 31 -12.83 5.29 12.32
C PRO A 31 -13.96 5.97 11.54
N LYS A 32 -13.82 7.26 11.18
CA LYS A 32 -14.82 8.05 10.44
C LYS A 32 -14.44 8.30 8.97
N LEU A 33 -13.22 7.94 8.57
CA LEU A 33 -12.67 8.30 7.27
C LEU A 33 -12.62 7.06 6.37
N THR A 34 -13.36 7.10 5.27
CA THR A 34 -13.50 6.02 4.30
C THR A 34 -13.26 6.46 2.86
N ARG A 35 -13.19 7.77 2.57
CA ARG A 35 -12.97 8.29 1.23
C ARG A 35 -11.61 8.96 1.14
N TYR A 36 -10.80 8.49 0.21
CA TYR A 36 -9.44 8.96 0.01
C TYR A 36 -9.13 9.17 -1.46
N ARG A 37 -8.15 10.00 -1.76
CA ARG A 37 -7.57 10.15 -3.08
C ARG A 37 -6.14 9.62 -3.07
N LEU A 38 -5.88 8.64 -3.91
CA LEU A 38 -4.55 8.11 -4.17
C LEU A 38 -3.88 8.93 -5.27
N GLN A 39 -2.64 9.37 -5.02
CA GLN A 39 -1.90 10.24 -5.92
C GLN A 39 -0.47 9.75 -6.12
N HIS A 40 0.02 9.83 -7.36
CA HIS A 40 1.41 9.56 -7.72
C HIS A 40 2.03 10.78 -8.42
N PRO A 41 2.46 11.80 -7.65
CA PRO A 41 2.87 13.08 -8.21
C PRO A 41 4.22 13.04 -8.94
N LYS A 42 5.02 11.99 -8.74
CA LYS A 42 6.31 11.82 -9.39
C LYS A 42 6.61 10.34 -9.58
N PRO A 43 7.39 9.94 -10.61
CA PRO A 43 7.84 8.57 -10.75
C PRO A 43 8.59 8.09 -9.49
N GLY A 44 8.35 6.83 -9.12
CA GLY A 44 9.01 6.17 -8.00
C GLY A 44 8.07 5.24 -7.24
N PRO A 45 8.47 4.78 -6.05
CA PRO A 45 7.63 3.91 -5.24
C PRO A 45 6.82 4.68 -4.19
N LEU A 46 6.91 6.01 -4.10
CA LEU A 46 6.24 6.82 -3.08
C LEU A 46 4.96 7.45 -3.61
N TRP A 47 3.90 7.33 -2.82
CA TRP A 47 2.54 7.74 -3.15
C TRP A 47 1.95 8.55 -2.00
N TRP A 48 0.86 9.25 -2.28
CA TRP A 48 0.07 9.96 -1.27
C TRP A 48 -1.36 9.44 -1.22
N LEU A 49 -1.89 9.31 0.00
CA LEU A 49 -3.28 8.96 0.27
C LEU A 49 -3.91 10.08 1.09
N GLU A 50 -4.63 10.95 0.43
CA GLU A 50 -5.25 12.14 1.00
C GLU A 50 -6.70 11.85 1.37
N SER A 51 -7.16 12.23 2.56
CA SER A 51 -8.59 12.10 2.88
C SER A 51 -9.42 13.14 2.14
N LEU A 52 -10.51 12.69 1.52
CA LEU A 52 -11.51 13.59 0.91
C LEU A 52 -12.53 14.12 1.92
N GLN A 53 -12.46 13.67 3.17
CA GLN A 53 -13.39 14.02 4.24
C GLN A 53 -12.74 14.93 5.30
N GLN A 54 -11.40 14.91 5.41
CA GLN A 54 -10.67 15.70 6.38
C GLN A 54 -9.33 16.17 5.80
N SER A 55 -9.21 17.48 5.52
CA SER A 55 -8.12 18.03 4.69
C SER A 55 -6.73 18.00 5.32
N ASP A 56 -6.62 17.81 6.64
CA ASP A 56 -5.35 17.66 7.35
C ASP A 56 -4.89 16.20 7.49
N VAL A 57 -5.66 15.24 6.96
CA VAL A 57 -5.32 13.81 6.98
C VAL A 57 -4.75 13.39 5.64
N ASN A 58 -3.46 13.11 5.61
CA ASN A 58 -2.75 12.60 4.44
C ASN A 58 -1.66 11.61 4.87
N PHE A 59 -1.49 10.52 4.11
CA PHE A 59 -0.50 9.49 4.39
C PHE A 59 0.51 9.38 3.25
N CYS A 60 1.80 9.33 3.61
CA CYS A 60 2.81 8.87 2.68
C CYS A 60 2.73 7.34 2.59
N LEU A 61 2.63 6.82 1.37
CA LEU A 61 2.59 5.41 1.08
C LEU A 61 3.83 4.97 0.30
N LEU A 62 4.22 3.71 0.49
CA LEU A 62 5.25 3.03 -0.29
C LEU A 62 4.61 1.85 -1.04
N ALA A 63 4.78 1.80 -2.36
CA ALA A 63 4.57 0.62 -3.17
C ALA A 63 5.80 -0.30 -3.01
N PRO A 64 5.74 -1.37 -2.17
CA PRO A 64 6.92 -2.10 -1.73
C PRO A 64 7.64 -2.79 -2.89
N PHE A 65 6.91 -3.42 -3.81
CA PHE A 65 7.48 -4.10 -4.97
C PHE A 65 8.24 -3.14 -5.90
N SER A 66 7.68 -1.95 -6.14
CA SER A 66 8.34 -0.87 -6.89
C SER A 66 9.58 -0.33 -6.18
N ALA A 67 9.68 -0.51 -4.86
CA ALA A 67 10.85 -0.15 -4.06
C ALA A 67 11.92 -1.25 -4.03
N GLY A 68 11.73 -2.35 -4.77
CA GLY A 68 12.62 -3.51 -4.73
C GLY A 68 12.44 -4.39 -3.49
N LEU A 69 11.31 -4.27 -2.79
CA LEU A 69 10.96 -5.15 -1.68
C LEU A 69 10.17 -6.35 -2.20
N ASP A 70 10.85 -7.46 -2.38
CA ASP A 70 10.27 -8.72 -2.84
C ASP A 70 9.86 -9.60 -1.65
N TRP A 71 8.82 -9.18 -0.93
CA TRP A 71 8.23 -9.98 0.15
C TRP A 71 7.07 -10.82 -0.38
N ASP A 72 7.05 -12.09 -0.01
CA ASP A 72 5.94 -13.00 -0.28
C ASP A 72 4.75 -12.67 0.65
N LEU A 73 3.85 -11.82 0.17
CA LEU A 73 2.63 -11.43 0.88
C LEU A 73 1.51 -12.42 0.55
N VAL A 74 1.13 -13.23 1.55
CA VAL A 74 0.00 -14.16 1.42
C VAL A 74 -1.31 -13.40 1.70
N ILE A 75 -2.10 -13.21 0.65
CA ILE A 75 -3.43 -12.56 0.72
C ILE A 75 -4.50 -13.64 0.53
N ALA A 76 -5.47 -13.73 1.45
CA ALA A 76 -6.53 -14.73 1.33
C ALA A 76 -7.50 -14.40 0.18
N PRO A 77 -8.15 -15.39 -0.44
CA PRO A 77 -9.16 -15.15 -1.47
C PRO A 77 -10.31 -14.25 -1.00
N ASP A 78 -10.77 -14.43 0.24
CA ASP A 78 -11.79 -13.58 0.85
C ASP A 78 -11.30 -12.13 0.95
N ASP A 79 -10.00 -11.93 1.18
CA ASP A 79 -9.44 -10.59 1.26
C ASP A 79 -9.46 -9.85 -0.07
N LEU A 80 -9.28 -10.58 -1.17
CA LEU A 80 -9.40 -10.06 -2.54
C LEU A 80 -10.86 -9.78 -2.88
N ALA A 81 -11.76 -10.69 -2.51
CA ALA A 81 -13.20 -10.58 -2.78
C ALA A 81 -13.81 -9.36 -2.10
N ASP A 82 -13.38 -9.05 -0.88
CA ASP A 82 -13.77 -7.87 -0.09
C ASP A 82 -13.61 -6.54 -0.85
N ILE A 83 -12.53 -6.39 -1.62
CA ILE A 83 -12.27 -5.20 -2.46
C ILE A 83 -12.73 -5.40 -3.91
N GLY A 84 -13.48 -6.45 -4.19
CA GLY A 84 -13.99 -6.76 -5.52
C GLY A 84 -12.92 -7.18 -6.54
N ALA A 85 -11.76 -7.65 -6.08
CA ALA A 85 -10.71 -8.21 -6.94
C ALA A 85 -10.99 -9.69 -7.26
N LYS A 86 -10.73 -10.09 -8.50
CA LYS A 86 -10.85 -11.49 -8.95
C LYS A 86 -9.52 -12.23 -8.89
N THR A 87 -8.43 -11.50 -9.08
CA THR A 87 -7.06 -12.01 -9.12
C THR A 87 -6.13 -11.03 -8.42
N VAL A 88 -5.00 -11.53 -7.92
CA VAL A 88 -3.95 -10.70 -7.31
C VAL A 88 -3.37 -9.68 -8.29
N THR A 89 -3.41 -9.98 -9.59
CA THR A 89 -2.93 -9.06 -10.63
C THR A 89 -3.73 -7.78 -10.70
N GLU A 90 -4.98 -7.74 -10.23
CA GLU A 90 -5.84 -6.54 -10.19
C GLU A 90 -5.59 -5.63 -8.98
N VAL A 91 -4.72 -6.06 -8.07
CA VAL A 91 -4.51 -5.44 -6.76
C VAL A 91 -3.17 -4.71 -6.73
N ASP A 92 -3.22 -3.47 -6.28
CA ASP A 92 -2.04 -2.69 -5.90
C ASP A 92 -1.85 -2.81 -4.40
N VAL A 93 -0.59 -2.98 -4.01
CA VAL A 93 -0.21 -3.09 -2.60
C VAL A 93 0.58 -1.85 -2.21
N PHE A 94 0.16 -1.24 -1.12
CA PHE A 94 0.85 -0.11 -0.51
C PHE A 94 1.11 -0.37 0.96
N THR A 95 2.08 0.32 1.53
CA THR A 95 2.38 0.27 2.96
C THR A 95 2.54 1.69 3.49
N VAL A 96 2.08 1.93 4.72
CA VAL A 96 2.11 3.28 5.30
C VAL A 96 3.52 3.62 5.76
N VAL A 97 4.07 4.73 5.26
CA VAL A 97 5.36 5.26 5.65
C VAL A 97 5.18 6.17 6.88
N VAL A 98 5.95 5.89 7.92
CA VAL A 98 6.10 6.77 9.07
C VAL A 98 7.26 7.70 8.79
N LEU A 99 6.94 8.95 8.46
CA LEU A 99 7.92 10.02 8.26
C LEU A 99 8.55 10.44 9.61
N HIS A 100 9.80 10.85 9.57
CA HIS A 100 10.55 11.29 10.75
C HIS A 100 11.57 12.36 10.36
N ALA A 101 11.90 13.26 11.29
CA ALA A 101 12.86 14.35 11.04
C ALA A 101 14.27 13.84 10.74
N ASP A 102 14.69 12.75 11.40
CA ASP A 102 15.86 11.96 11.01
C ASP A 102 15.46 10.98 9.88
N PRO A 103 15.97 11.15 8.64
CA PRO A 103 15.67 10.26 7.52
C PRO A 103 16.02 8.80 7.79
N ALA A 104 16.98 8.54 8.68
CA ALA A 104 17.40 7.20 9.05
C ALA A 104 16.33 6.43 9.87
N GLN A 105 15.34 7.14 10.41
CA GLN A 105 14.23 6.57 11.18
C GLN A 105 12.94 6.45 10.35
N VAL A 106 12.93 6.96 9.12
CA VAL A 106 11.80 6.77 8.20
C VAL A 106 11.63 5.28 7.95
N ARG A 107 10.40 4.80 8.09
CA ARG A 107 10.12 3.35 8.08
C ARG A 107 8.75 3.05 7.48
N THR A 108 8.57 1.82 7.04
CA THR A 108 7.26 1.30 6.61
C THR A 108 6.80 0.13 7.48
N ASN A 109 5.50 -0.17 7.44
CA ASN A 109 4.87 -1.31 8.10
C ASN A 109 4.41 -2.34 7.06
N LEU A 110 5.13 -3.46 6.95
CA LEU A 110 4.78 -4.54 6.02
C LEU A 110 3.67 -5.47 6.55
N ARG A 111 3.32 -5.41 7.84
CA ARG A 111 2.24 -6.22 8.43
C ARG A 111 0.85 -5.65 8.22
N ALA A 112 0.74 -4.40 7.83
CA ALA A 112 -0.56 -3.74 7.64
C ALA A 112 -0.67 -3.05 6.28
N PRO A 113 -0.45 -3.78 5.15
CA PRO A 113 -0.57 -3.20 3.83
C PRO A 113 -1.99 -2.69 3.55
N ILE A 114 -2.07 -1.71 2.67
CA ILE A 114 -3.30 -1.27 2.03
C ILE A 114 -3.38 -1.98 0.68
N LEU A 115 -4.44 -2.74 0.49
CA LEU A 115 -4.80 -3.34 -0.79
C LEU A 115 -5.74 -2.40 -1.52
N VAL A 116 -5.50 -2.17 -2.81
CA VAL A 116 -6.36 -1.36 -3.68
C VAL A 116 -6.69 -2.17 -4.92
N CYS A 117 -7.98 -2.42 -5.18
CA CYS A 117 -8.38 -3.03 -6.44
C CYS A 117 -8.56 -1.94 -7.50
N ARG A 118 -7.77 -2.01 -8.57
CA ARG A 118 -7.76 -0.99 -9.62
C ARG A 118 -9.10 -0.87 -10.34
N ARG A 119 -9.82 -1.99 -10.50
CA ARG A 119 -11.10 -2.02 -11.21
C ARG A 119 -12.24 -1.41 -10.39
N SER A 120 -12.34 -1.79 -9.11
CA SER A 120 -13.46 -1.37 -8.26
C SER A 120 -13.21 -0.04 -7.56
N ALA A 121 -11.96 0.44 -7.56
CA ALA A 121 -11.49 1.56 -6.73
C ALA A 121 -11.78 1.36 -5.22
N GLN A 122 -11.96 0.11 -4.80
CA GLN A 122 -12.11 -0.23 -3.40
C GLN A 122 -10.76 -0.52 -2.78
N ALA A 123 -10.63 -0.11 -1.52
CA ALA A 123 -9.40 -0.30 -0.76
C ALA A 123 -9.69 -0.88 0.62
N LYS A 124 -8.69 -1.53 1.20
CA LYS A 124 -8.72 -1.96 2.60
C LYS A 124 -7.33 -2.07 3.20
N GLN A 125 -7.22 -1.81 4.50
CA GLN A 125 -6.01 -2.13 5.24
C GLN A 125 -6.11 -3.56 5.76
N LEU A 126 -5.24 -4.43 5.26
CA LEU A 126 -5.17 -5.83 5.66
C LEU A 126 -4.12 -6.00 6.76
N VAL A 127 -4.51 -6.60 7.90
CA VAL A 127 -3.55 -6.95 8.96
C VAL A 127 -3.11 -8.39 8.76
N LEU A 128 -1.85 -8.56 8.37
CA LEU A 128 -1.22 -9.86 8.13
C LEU A 128 -0.67 -10.45 9.43
N ASN A 129 -1.04 -11.70 9.72
CA ASN A 129 -0.50 -12.47 10.84
C ASN A 129 0.74 -13.28 10.41
N ASP A 130 1.73 -12.60 9.83
CA ASP A 130 3.02 -13.19 9.46
C ASP A 130 4.15 -12.54 10.28
N ALA A 131 4.80 -13.34 11.11
CA ALA A 131 5.86 -12.87 11.99
C ALA A 131 7.12 -12.40 11.22
N ARG A 132 7.34 -12.92 9.99
CA ARG A 132 8.48 -12.57 9.13
C ARG A 132 8.40 -11.15 8.62
N LEU A 133 7.18 -10.62 8.46
CA LEU A 133 6.95 -9.27 7.99
C LEU A 133 7.27 -8.27 9.12
N PRO A 134 8.16 -7.29 8.92
CA PRO A 134 8.47 -6.29 9.94
C PRO A 134 7.33 -5.26 10.12
N LEU A 135 6.98 -4.94 11.37
CA LEU A 135 6.12 -3.78 11.68
C LEU A 135 6.84 -2.44 11.42
N ARG A 136 8.16 -2.45 11.56
CA ARG A 136 9.03 -1.29 11.45
C ARG A 136 10.22 -1.68 10.60
N LEU A 137 10.10 -1.51 9.29
CA LEU A 137 11.23 -1.66 8.36
C LEU A 137 11.80 -0.27 8.07
N PRO A 138 13.00 0.07 8.58
CA PRO A 138 13.66 1.32 8.23
C PRO A 138 13.95 1.37 6.73
N LEU A 139 13.60 2.47 6.07
CA LEU A 139 13.75 2.59 4.62
C LEU A 139 15.20 2.88 4.18
N ARG A 140 16.09 3.20 5.13
CA ARG A 140 17.53 3.24 4.86
C ARG A 140 18.13 1.86 4.63
N ASP A 141 17.47 0.81 5.11
CA ASP A 141 17.96 -0.58 5.02
C ASP A 141 17.57 -1.22 3.69
N ILE A 142 16.79 -0.52 2.85
CA ILE A 142 16.28 -1.02 1.57
C ILE A 142 17.12 -0.44 0.42
N ASN A 143 17.65 -1.32 -0.43
CA ASN A 143 18.57 -0.95 -1.50
C ASN A 143 17.82 -0.38 -2.72
N SER A 144 17.13 0.74 -2.52
CA SER A 144 16.09 1.26 -3.43
C SER A 144 16.41 2.64 -4.03
N GLY A 145 17.51 3.27 -3.61
CA GLY A 145 17.86 4.64 -4.02
C GLY A 145 16.86 5.72 -3.54
N LEU A 146 15.93 5.37 -2.64
CA LEU A 146 14.96 6.31 -2.06
C LEU A 146 15.68 7.43 -1.31
N ARG A 147 15.29 8.68 -1.61
CA ARG A 147 15.72 9.88 -0.89
C ARG A 147 14.49 10.57 -0.31
N PHE A 148 14.50 10.73 1.01
CA PHE A 148 13.50 11.48 1.78
C PHE A 148 14.01 12.88 2.07
#